data_AF-A0A2V7UKG0-F1
#
_entry.id   AF-A0A2V7UKG0-F1
#
_cell.length_a   1.000
_cell.length_b   1.000
_cell.length_c   1.000
_cell.angle_alpha   90.00
_cell.angle_beta   90.00
_cell.angle_gamma   90.00
#
_symmetry.space_group_name_H-M   'P 1'
#
loop_
_entity.id
_entity.type
_entity.pdbx_description
1 polymer ?
#
loop_
_entity_poly.entity_id
_entity_poly.type
_entity_poly.pdbx_seq_one_letter_code
_entity_poly.pdbx_strand_id
1 'polypeptide(L)'
;MPVDPERLRRQFPDLTAGDIQAYEAVTRRILAEPSPDRRARLTRDTLARGRQARDKRAAGAALSEAEALDLRYLQAVAKMQASVVKG
;
A
#
# COMPACT_ATOMS: atom_id res chain seq x y z
N MET A 1 1.30 5.71 16.28
CA MET A 1 2.69 5.65 15.78
C MET A 1 2.72 6.12 14.33
N PRO A 2 3.49 7.18 14.00
CA PRO A 2 3.72 7.53 12.60
C PRO A 2 4.60 6.46 11.92
N VAL A 3 4.40 6.28 10.62
CA VAL A 3 5.32 5.52 9.77
C VAL A 3 6.64 6.29 9.70
N ASP A 4 7.78 5.60 9.86
CA ASP A 4 9.12 6.18 9.70
C ASP A 4 9.66 5.83 8.30
N PRO A 5 9.70 6.79 7.35
CA PRO A 5 10.15 6.55 5.99
C PRO A 5 11.62 6.12 5.90
N GLU A 6 12.49 6.65 6.76
CA GLU A 6 13.91 6.31 6.77
C GLU A 6 14.13 4.88 7.23
N ARG A 7 13.38 4.45 8.25
CA ARG A 7 13.40 3.06 8.69
C ARG A 7 12.89 2.11 7.61
N LEU A 8 11.81 2.47 6.90
CA LEU A 8 11.28 1.66 5.80
C LEU A 8 12.29 1.48 4.66
N ARG A 9 13.00 2.55 4.26
CA ARG A 9 14.05 2.46 3.23
C ARG A 9 15.15 1.49 3.60
N ARG A 10 15.60 1.51 4.85
CA ARG A 10 16.67 0.63 5.33
C ARG A 10 16.24 -0.84 5.40
N GLN A 11 15.00 -1.10 5.83
CA GLN A 11 14.48 -2.46 5.99
C GLN A 11 14.08 -3.10 4.66
N PHE A 12 13.63 -2.29 3.70
CA PHE A 12 13.07 -2.76 2.44
C PHE A 12 13.68 -1.99 1.26
N PRO A 13 14.92 -2.34 0.85
CA PRO A 13 15.65 -1.61 -0.19
C PRO A 13 14.98 -1.65 -1.57
N ASP A 14 14.08 -2.61 -1.81
CA ASP A 14 13.31 -2.75 -3.06
C ASP A 14 12.15 -1.73 -3.17
N LEU A 15 11.85 -0.97 -2.11
CA LEU A 15 10.84 0.07 -2.13
C LEU A 15 11.36 1.32 -2.83
N THR A 16 10.58 1.78 -3.81
CA THR A 16 10.82 3.08 -4.43
C THR A 16 10.30 4.22 -3.53
N ALA A 17 10.72 5.45 -3.82
CA ALA A 17 10.18 6.64 -3.14
C ALA A 17 8.64 6.72 -3.25
N GLY A 18 8.09 6.36 -4.41
CA GLY A 18 6.63 6.32 -4.62
C GLY A 18 5.94 5.24 -3.79
N ASP A 19 6.58 4.08 -3.59
CA ASP A 19 6.03 3.01 -2.74
C ASP A 19 5.94 3.46 -1.28
N ILE A 20 6.97 4.15 -0.79
CA ILE A 20 7.02 4.69 0.57
C ILE A 20 5.95 5.75 0.77
N GLN A 21 5.79 6.67 -0.17
CA GLN A 21 4.75 7.70 -0.11
C GLN A 21 3.34 7.09 -0.10
N ALA A 22 3.08 6.11 -0.97
CA ALA A 22 1.79 5.42 -1.01
C ALA A 22 1.53 4.63 0.28
N TYR A 23 2.55 3.94 0.79
CA TYR A 23 2.48 3.22 2.05
C TYR A 23 2.15 4.16 3.21
N GLU A 24 2.84 5.30 3.32
CA GLU A 24 2.60 6.27 4.36
C GLU A 24 1.18 6.87 4.28
N ALA A 25 0.77 7.33 3.11
CA ALA A 25 -0.53 7.97 2.90
C ALA A 25 -1.69 7.03 3.27
N VAL A 26 -1.65 5.79 2.76
CA VAL A 26 -2.67 4.79 3.03
C VAL A 26 -2.64 4.32 4.49
N THR A 27 -1.46 4.09 5.06
CA THR A 27 -1.33 3.69 6.46
C THR A 27 -1.87 4.77 7.39
N ARG A 28 -1.59 6.05 7.11
CA ARG A 28 -2.15 7.18 7.86
C ARG A 28 -3.67 7.21 7.80
N ARG A 29 -4.26 7.00 6.61
CA ARG A 29 -5.73 6.89 6.41
C ARG A 29 -6.32 5.74 7.24
N ILE A 30 -5.68 4.58 7.23
CA ILE A 30 -6.11 3.39 7.98
C ILE A 30 -6.03 3.62 9.49
N LEU A 31 -4.94 4.21 9.98
CA LEU A 31 -4.73 4.47 11.41
C LEU A 31 -5.61 5.60 11.95
N ALA A 32 -6.05 6.52 11.09
CA ALA A 32 -7.01 7.55 11.45
C ALA A 32 -8.42 6.99 11.72
N GLU A 33 -8.73 5.77 11.28
CA GLU A 33 -9.99 5.09 11.63
C GLU A 33 -9.93 4.58 13.09
N PRO A 34 -10.77 5.12 13.99
CA PRO A 34 -10.73 4.79 15.41
C PRO A 34 -11.24 3.38 15.72
N SER A 35 -12.22 2.87 14.97
CA SER A 35 -12.80 1.55 15.23
C SER A 35 -11.88 0.44 14.69
N PRO A 36 -11.46 -0.53 15.53
CA PRO A 36 -10.64 -1.66 15.06
C PRO A 36 -11.29 -2.45 13.92
N ASP A 37 -12.59 -2.69 13.98
CA ASP A 37 -13.33 -3.44 12.97
C ASP A 37 -13.43 -2.68 11.65
N ARG A 38 -13.72 -1.37 11.72
CA ARG A 38 -13.75 -0.52 10.54
C ARG A 38 -12.37 -0.37 9.93
N ARG A 39 -11.32 -0.26 10.76
CA ARG A 39 -9.93 -0.23 10.31
C ARG A 39 -9.55 -1.52 9.60
N ALA A 40 -9.90 -2.69 10.16
CA ALA A 40 -9.67 -3.99 9.52
C ALA A 40 -10.43 -4.13 8.19
N ARG A 41 -11.67 -3.63 8.12
CA ARG A 41 -12.43 -3.55 6.86
C ARG A 41 -11.75 -2.61 5.85
N LEU A 42 -11.36 -1.42 6.27
CA LEU A 42 -10.70 -0.43 5.41
C LEU A 42 -9.38 -0.95 4.82
N THR A 43 -8.59 -1.68 5.61
CA THR A 43 -7.39 -2.35 5.11
C THR A 43 -7.73 -3.37 4.02
N ARG A 44 -8.71 -4.26 4.27
CA ARG A 44 -9.15 -5.27 3.29
C ARG A 44 -9.67 -4.64 2.00
N ASP A 45 -10.50 -3.60 2.12
CA ASP A 45 -11.09 -2.90 0.99
C ASP A 45 -10.01 -2.17 0.16
N THR A 46 -9.01 -1.58 0.83
CA THR A 46 -7.87 -0.94 0.15
C THR A 46 -7.06 -1.96 -0.66
N LEU A 47 -6.77 -3.14 -0.09
CA LEU A 47 -6.08 -4.21 -0.82
C LEU A 47 -6.92 -4.76 -1.98
N ALA A 48 -8.24 -4.86 -1.81
CA ALA A 48 -9.15 -5.29 -2.87
C ALA A 48 -9.18 -4.29 -4.03
N ARG A 49 -9.29 -2.99 -3.75
CA ARG A 49 -9.22 -1.94 -4.77
C ARG A 49 -7.85 -1.92 -5.47
N GLY A 50 -6.76 -2.15 -4.75
CA GLY A 50 -5.44 -2.31 -5.37
C GLY A 50 -5.37 -3.47 -6.37
N ARG A 51 -6.01 -4.61 -6.07
CA ARG A 51 -6.10 -5.73 -7.01
C ARG A 51 -6.96 -5.39 -8.23
N GLN A 52 -8.11 -4.76 -8.02
CA GLN A 52 -8.96 -4.28 -9.11
C GLN A 52 -8.23 -3.29 -10.02
N ALA A 53 -7.49 -2.34 -9.43
CA ALA A 53 -6.69 -1.37 -10.18
C ALA A 53 -5.55 -2.04 -10.97
N ARG A 54 -4.94 -3.10 -10.43
CA ARG A 54 -3.95 -3.91 -11.16
C ARG A 54 -4.58 -4.54 -12.41
N ASP A 55 -5.73 -5.18 -12.24
CA ASP A 55 -6.40 -5.90 -13.31
C ASP A 55 -6.93 -4.92 -14.38
N LYS A 56 -7.47 -3.77 -13.95
CA LYS A 56 -7.87 -2.65 -14.82
C LYS A 56 -6.70 -2.12 -15.65
N ARG A 57 -5.54 -1.90 -15.03
CA ARG A 57 -4.32 -1.48 -15.75
C ARG A 57 -3.82 -2.55 -16.71
N ALA A 58 -3.88 -3.83 -16.34
CA ALA A 58 -3.50 -4.93 -17.21
C ALA A 58 -4.42 -5.06 -18.44
N ALA A 59 -5.69 -4.68 -18.30
CA ALA A 59 -6.63 -4.55 -19.41
C ALA A 59 -6.41 -3.28 -20.27
N GLY A 60 -5.36 -2.50 -20.02
CA GLY A 60 -5.03 -1.28 -20.77
C GLY A 60 -5.87 -0.05 -20.41
N ALA A 61 -6.72 -0.13 -19.38
CA ALA A 61 -7.55 1.00 -18.96
C ALA A 61 -6.77 1.97 -18.05
N ALA A 62 -7.08 3.26 -18.17
CA ALA A 62 -6.51 4.31 -17.34
C ALA A 62 -6.98 4.20 -15.89
N LEU A 63 -6.07 4.45 -14.95
CA LEU A 63 -6.37 4.51 -13.52
C LEU A 63 -6.64 5.96 -13.10
N SER A 64 -7.65 6.13 -12.25
CA SER A 64 -7.77 7.33 -11.42
C SER A 64 -6.61 7.43 -10.42
N GLU A 65 -6.40 8.61 -9.85
CA GLU A 65 -5.36 8.83 -8.83
C GLU A 65 -5.56 7.93 -7.61
N ALA A 66 -6.81 7.76 -7.16
CA ALA A 66 -7.14 6.89 -6.03
C ALA A 66 -6.81 5.41 -6.33
N GLU A 67 -7.12 4.93 -7.53
CA GLU A 67 -6.78 3.58 -7.97
C GLU A 67 -5.26 3.39 -8.09
N ALA A 68 -4.55 4.40 -8.61
CA ALA A 68 -3.10 4.37 -8.73
C ALA A 68 -2.43 4.33 -7.34
N LEU A 69 -2.99 5.06 -6.36
CA LEU A 69 -2.52 5.04 -4.97
C LEU A 69 -2.75 3.68 -4.31
N ASP A 70 -3.95 3.12 -4.40
CA ASP A 70 -4.27 1.81 -3.83
C ASP A 70 -3.46 0.68 -4.52
N LEU A 71 -3.21 0.76 -5.83
CA LEU A 71 -2.32 -0.16 -6.55
C LEU A 71 -0.87 -0.06 -6.05
N ARG A 72 -0.33 1.14 -5.90
CA ARG A 72 1.04 1.34 -5.44
C ARG A 72 1.23 0.91 -3.99
N TYR A 73 0.22 1.13 -3.15
CA TYR A 73 0.19 0.57 -1.79
C TYR A 73 0.27 -0.96 -1.81
N LEU A 74 -0.53 -1.62 -2.66
CA LEU A 74 -0.50 -3.08 -2.80
C LEU A 74 0.90 -3.58 -3.23
N GLN A 75 1.55 -2.89 -4.17
CA GLN A 75 2.90 -3.21 -4.63
C GLN A 75 3.94 -3.04 -3.51
N ALA A 76 3.85 -1.97 -2.71
CA ALA A 76 4.72 -1.75 -1.56
C ALA A 76 4.61 -2.89 -0.55
N VAL A 77 3.39 -3.29 -0.18
CA VAL A 77 3.13 -4.40 0.74
C VAL A 77 3.70 -5.72 0.21
N ALA A 78 3.51 -6.02 -1.08
CA ALA A 78 4.03 -7.24 -1.68
C ALA A 78 5.56 -7.32 -1.63
N LYS A 79 6.25 -6.20 -1.88
CA LYS A 79 7.72 -6.11 -1.77
C LYS A 79 8.19 -6.37 -0.34
N MET A 80 7.57 -5.73 0.66
CA MET A 80 7.91 -5.94 2.06
C MET A 80 7.72 -7.40 2.49
N GLN A 81 6.62 -8.03 2.10
CA GLN A 81 6.36 -9.45 2.39
C GLN A 81 7.39 -10.37 1.73
N ALA A 82 7.78 -10.09 0.49
CA ALA A 82 8.82 -10.85 -0.21
C ALA A 82 10.20 -10.71 0.46
N SER A 83 10.53 -9.55 1.04
CA SER A 83 11.77 -9.36 1.79
C SER A 83 11.80 -10.15 3.09
N VAL A 84 10.67 -10.31 3.78
CA VAL A 84 10.57 -11.10 5.03
C VAL A 84 10.79 -12.59 4.78
N VAL A 85 10.33 -13.12 3.64
CA VAL A 85 10.52 -14.53 3.27
C VAL A 85 11.95 -14.86 2.88
N LYS A 86 12.75 -13.87 2.47
CA LYS A 86 14.16 -14.02 2.09
C LYS A 86 15.14 -13.86 3.26
N GLY A 87 14.66 -13.36 4.40
CA GLY A 87 15.47 -13.05 5.59
C GLY A 87 15.50 -14.16 6.62
#